data_AF-A0A514CK25-F1
#
_entry.id   AF-A0A514CK25-F1
#
_cell.length_a   1.000
_cell.length_b   1.000
_cell.length_c   1.000
_cell.angle_alpha   90.00
_cell.angle_beta   90.00
_cell.angle_gamma   90.00
#
_symmetry.space_group_name_H-M   'P 1'
#
loop_
_entity.id
_entity.type
_entity.pdbx_description
1 polymer ?
#
loop_
_entity_poly.entity_id
_entity_poly.type
_entity_poly.pdbx_seq_one_letter_code
_entity_poly.pdbx_strand_id
1 'polypeptide(L)'
;MYPEELVAPMRAELTDVGFKEFKTAEDVENHLKNDKGTTFIVVNSVCGCAAGAARPGVKYALDKTDARPGTLSTVFAGNDTEAVNKVRELCLPYPPSSPAMALFKDGELVHFIERHHIEGRNAQIIGEHLVEVFEHFCK
;
A
#
# COMPACT_ATOMS: atom_id res chain seq x y z
N MET A 1 6.72 18.90 1.11
CA MET A 1 7.46 17.73 0.60
C MET A 1 8.61 17.44 1.55
N TYR A 2 8.83 16.19 1.97
CA TYR A 2 10.00 15.85 2.79
C TYR A 2 11.27 15.72 1.92
N PRO A 3 12.48 15.98 2.45
CA PRO A 3 13.73 15.78 1.72
C PRO A 3 13.92 14.33 1.26
N GLU A 4 14.50 14.13 0.07
CA GLU A 4 14.67 12.78 -0.52
C GLU A 4 15.52 11.87 0.37
N GLU A 5 16.60 12.40 0.94
CA GLU A 5 17.48 11.66 1.86
C GLU A 5 16.74 11.08 3.08
N LEU A 6 15.64 11.72 3.49
CA LEU A 6 14.81 11.26 4.61
C LEU A 6 13.84 10.16 4.18
N VAL A 7 13.25 10.26 2.98
CA VAL A 7 12.20 9.34 2.53
C VAL A 7 12.74 8.14 1.76
N ALA A 8 13.91 8.25 1.13
CA ALA A 8 14.58 7.17 0.40
C ALA A 8 14.68 5.86 1.20
N PRO A 9 15.16 5.84 2.47
CA PRO A 9 15.18 4.59 3.24
C PRO A 9 13.78 4.03 3.54
N MET A 10 12.78 4.90 3.74
CA MET A 10 11.40 4.48 4.01
C MET A 10 10.69 3.94 2.76
N ARG A 11 11.10 4.40 1.57
CA ARG A 11 10.70 3.84 0.27
C ARG A 11 11.39 2.49 0.06
N ALA A 12 12.70 2.42 0.32
CA ALA A 12 13.52 1.22 0.21
C ALA A 12 12.90 0.04 0.98
N GLU A 13 12.37 0.28 2.18
CA GLU A 13 11.68 -0.74 2.95
C GLU A 13 10.57 -1.48 2.17
N LEU A 14 9.88 -0.85 1.22
CA LEU A 14 8.89 -1.51 0.38
C LEU A 14 9.48 -1.94 -0.97
N THR A 15 10.31 -1.11 -1.61
CA THR A 15 10.88 -1.46 -2.93
C THR A 15 11.79 -2.67 -2.87
N ASP A 16 12.51 -2.88 -1.76
CA ASP A 16 13.37 -4.05 -1.55
C ASP A 16 12.59 -5.37 -1.51
N VAL A 17 11.27 -5.31 -1.26
CA VAL A 17 10.37 -6.47 -1.30
C VAL A 17 9.46 -6.47 -2.54
N GLY A 18 9.86 -5.76 -3.59
CA GLY A 18 9.26 -5.83 -4.92
C GLY A 18 8.19 -4.77 -5.23
N PHE A 19 8.01 -3.77 -4.37
CA PHE A 19 7.09 -2.67 -4.65
C PHE A 19 7.63 -1.74 -5.74
N LYS A 20 6.74 -1.34 -6.65
CA LYS A 20 6.99 -0.25 -7.60
C LYS A 20 6.51 1.08 -7.01
N GLU A 21 7.28 2.14 -7.20
CA GLU A 21 6.85 3.47 -6.78
C GLU A 21 5.99 4.13 -7.86
N PHE A 22 4.77 4.52 -7.51
CA PHE A 22 3.94 5.38 -8.34
C PHE A 22 4.09 6.82 -7.84
N LYS A 23 4.59 7.71 -8.69
CA LYS A 23 4.95 9.08 -8.31
C LYS A 23 3.99 10.11 -8.89
N THR A 24 3.27 9.76 -9.95
CA THR A 24 2.29 10.63 -10.62
C THR A 24 0.87 10.03 -10.57
N ALA A 25 -0.15 10.86 -10.81
CA ALA A 25 -1.51 10.38 -10.96
C ALA A 25 -1.66 9.45 -12.19
N GLU A 26 -0.92 9.74 -13.27
CA GLU A 26 -0.92 8.92 -14.49
C GLU A 26 -0.38 7.51 -14.24
N ASP A 27 0.66 7.35 -13.40
CA ASP A 27 1.17 6.03 -13.03
C ASP A 27 0.07 5.16 -12.41
N VAL A 28 -0.72 5.74 -11.49
CA VAL A 28 -1.82 5.06 -10.81
C VAL A 28 -2.96 4.75 -11.78
N GLU A 29 -3.39 5.74 -12.56
CA GLU A 29 -4.49 5.58 -13.51
C GLU A 29 -4.19 4.56 -14.59
N ASN A 30 -3.04 4.70 -15.25
CA ASN A 30 -2.69 3.85 -16.37
C ASN A 30 -2.47 2.42 -15.90
N HIS A 31 -1.92 2.22 -14.70
CA HIS A 31 -1.80 0.87 -14.14
C HIS A 31 -3.18 0.26 -13.86
N LEU A 32 -4.02 0.91 -13.07
CA LEU A 32 -5.30 0.34 -12.64
C LEU A 32 -6.33 0.21 -13.77
N LYS A 33 -6.27 1.04 -14.81
CA LYS A 33 -7.14 0.90 -16.01
C LYS A 33 -6.82 -0.34 -16.84
N ASN A 34 -5.55 -0.72 -16.90
CA ASN A 34 -5.06 -1.76 -17.80
C ASN A 34 -4.84 -3.12 -17.11
N ASP A 35 -4.63 -3.11 -15.79
CA ASP A 35 -4.37 -4.33 -15.04
C ASP A 35 -5.65 -5.19 -14.89
N LYS A 36 -5.53 -6.47 -15.25
CA LYS A 36 -6.58 -7.51 -15.11
C LYS A 36 -6.26 -8.51 -14.01
N GLY A 37 -5.50 -8.04 -13.03
CA GLY A 37 -5.02 -8.83 -11.90
C GLY A 37 -5.32 -8.14 -10.59
N THR A 38 -4.58 -8.53 -9.55
CA THR A 38 -4.64 -7.90 -8.24
C THR A 38 -3.50 -6.92 -8.07
N THR A 39 -3.83 -5.70 -7.66
CA THR A 39 -2.87 -4.64 -7.38
C THR A 39 -3.00 -4.21 -5.93
N PHE A 40 -1.93 -4.41 -5.16
CA PHE A 40 -1.87 -3.97 -3.78
C PHE A 40 -1.05 -2.68 -3.67
N ILE A 41 -1.71 -1.62 -3.21
CA ILE A 41 -1.14 -0.28 -3.08
C ILE A 41 -0.98 0.07 -1.60
N VAL A 42 0.24 0.41 -1.20
CA VAL A 42 0.52 0.99 0.12
C VAL A 42 0.63 2.50 0.00
N VAL A 43 -0.23 3.23 0.72
CA VAL A 43 -0.07 4.67 0.95
C VAL A 43 0.92 4.84 2.09
N ASN A 44 2.21 4.86 1.74
CA ASN A 44 3.32 4.97 2.69
C ASN A 44 3.39 6.38 3.30
N SER A 45 4.08 6.53 4.44
CA SER A 45 4.31 7.82 5.08
C SER A 45 5.50 7.79 6.04
N VAL A 46 5.92 8.97 6.48
CA VAL A 46 6.95 9.12 7.53
C VAL A 46 6.46 8.82 8.95
N CYS A 47 5.18 8.53 9.13
CA CYS A 47 4.58 8.34 10.46
C CYS A 47 5.15 7.09 11.17
N GLY A 48 5.28 7.15 12.50
CA GLY A 48 5.80 6.03 13.31
C GLY A 48 5.01 4.73 13.15
N CYS A 49 3.68 4.79 12.95
CA CYS A 49 2.88 3.59 12.69
C CYS A 49 3.15 2.98 11.29
N ALA A 50 3.65 3.76 10.32
CA ALA A 50 4.10 3.20 9.05
C ALA A 50 5.38 2.38 9.24
N ALA A 51 6.34 2.91 10.01
CA ALA A 51 7.61 2.25 10.31
C ALA A 51 7.45 1.04 11.25
N GLY A 52 6.62 1.15 12.29
CA GLY A 52 6.50 0.13 13.33
C GLY A 52 5.46 -0.95 13.05
N ALA A 53 4.50 -0.69 12.16
CA ALA A 53 3.39 -1.63 11.90
C ALA A 53 3.16 -1.88 10.41
N ALA A 54 2.89 -0.84 9.61
CA ALA A 54 2.46 -1.04 8.23
C ALA A 54 3.51 -1.72 7.35
N ARG A 55 4.72 -1.13 7.21
CA ARG A 55 5.76 -1.69 6.33
C ARG A 55 6.25 -3.05 6.82
N PRO A 56 6.53 -3.27 8.12
CA PRO A 56 6.89 -4.60 8.59
C PRO A 56 5.76 -5.62 8.47
N GLY A 57 4.49 -5.22 8.63
CA GLY A 57 3.33 -6.09 8.43
C GLY A 57 3.17 -6.54 6.98
N VAL A 58 3.41 -5.63 6.03
CA VAL A 58 3.46 -5.97 4.60
C VAL A 58 4.56 -6.99 4.30
N LYS A 59 5.79 -6.76 4.81
CA LYS A 59 6.90 -7.72 4.65
C LYS A 59 6.54 -9.09 5.21
N TYR A 60 6.00 -9.12 6.44
CA TYR A 60 5.53 -10.33 7.08
C TYR A 60 4.53 -11.09 6.20
N ALA A 61 3.53 -10.39 5.65
CA ALA A 61 2.50 -11.03 4.83
C ALA A 61 3.09 -11.64 3.56
N LEU A 62 3.95 -10.90 2.85
CA LEU A 62 4.61 -11.40 1.65
C LEU A 62 5.48 -12.63 1.92
N ASP A 63 6.15 -12.69 3.06
CA ASP A 63 6.97 -13.85 3.46
C ASP A 63 6.12 -15.07 3.89
N LYS A 64 4.86 -14.86 4.26
CA LYS A 64 3.99 -15.89 4.86
C LYS A 64 3.01 -16.54 3.90
N THR A 65 2.69 -15.91 2.78
CA THR A 65 1.75 -16.48 1.79
C THR A 65 2.30 -16.47 0.38
N ASP A 66 1.98 -17.54 -0.35
CA ASP A 66 2.25 -17.67 -1.78
C ASP A 66 1.16 -16.99 -2.64
N ALA A 67 -0.01 -16.68 -2.05
CA ALA A 67 -1.14 -16.02 -2.72
C ALA A 67 -0.89 -14.52 -2.89
N ARG A 68 0.20 -14.12 -3.56
CA ARG A 68 0.63 -12.73 -3.63
C ARG A 68 -0.19 -11.91 -4.64
N PRO A 69 -0.40 -10.60 -4.38
CA PRO A 69 -0.92 -9.69 -5.39
C PRO A 69 -0.05 -9.71 -6.65
N GLY A 70 -0.68 -9.66 -7.83
CA GLY A 70 0.04 -9.64 -9.11
C GLY A 70 0.95 -8.40 -9.27
N THR A 71 0.52 -7.27 -8.73
CA THR A 71 1.33 -6.05 -8.63
C THR A 71 1.39 -5.54 -7.20
N LEU A 72 2.61 -5.21 -6.75
CA LEU A 72 2.87 -4.48 -5.52
C LEU A 72 3.29 -3.05 -5.89
N SER A 73 2.59 -2.04 -5.39
CA SER A 73 2.96 -0.65 -5.61
C SER A 73 2.79 0.24 -4.37
N THR A 74 3.50 1.35 -4.35
CA THR A 74 3.48 2.29 -3.23
C THR A 74 3.42 3.71 -3.73
N VAL A 75 2.69 4.54 -3.01
CA VAL A 75 2.68 6.01 -3.14
C VAL A 75 3.10 6.61 -1.81
N PHE A 76 3.77 7.76 -1.80
CA PHE A 76 4.31 8.32 -0.55
C PHE A 76 3.57 9.59 -0.12
N ALA A 77 2.75 9.50 0.94
CA ALA A 77 2.04 10.63 1.50
C ALA A 77 3.00 11.70 2.03
N GLY A 78 2.83 12.94 1.54
CA GLY A 78 3.72 14.07 1.83
C GLY A 78 4.78 14.30 0.75
N ASN A 79 4.97 13.37 -0.18
CA ASN A 79 5.89 13.52 -1.32
C ASN A 79 5.16 13.37 -2.67
N ASP A 80 4.64 12.18 -2.99
CA ASP A 80 4.02 11.86 -4.27
C ASP A 80 2.56 12.33 -4.33
N THR A 81 2.35 13.64 -4.15
CA THR A 81 1.04 14.22 -3.81
C THR A 81 -0.04 13.87 -4.84
N GLU A 82 0.28 13.92 -6.13
CA GLU A 82 -0.66 13.59 -7.20
C GLU A 82 -1.04 12.11 -7.21
N ALA A 83 -0.06 11.20 -7.09
CA ALA A 83 -0.32 9.76 -7.00
C ALA A 83 -1.15 9.41 -5.76
N VAL A 84 -0.81 9.99 -4.60
CA VAL A 84 -1.53 9.77 -3.34
C VAL A 84 -2.97 10.25 -3.45
N ASN A 85 -3.19 11.44 -4.01
CA ASN A 85 -4.54 11.96 -4.19
C ASN A 85 -5.34 11.08 -5.14
N LYS A 86 -4.71 10.55 -6.18
CA LYS A 86 -5.40 9.66 -7.11
C LYS A 86 -5.82 8.34 -6.46
N VAL A 87 -4.93 7.72 -5.68
CA VAL A 87 -5.27 6.52 -4.91
C VAL A 87 -6.43 6.80 -3.95
N ARG A 88 -6.44 7.96 -3.27
CA ARG A 88 -7.53 8.36 -2.35
C ARG A 88 -8.87 8.54 -3.06
N GLU A 89 -8.88 9.14 -4.25
CA GLU A 89 -10.09 9.27 -5.08
C GLU A 89 -10.70 7.91 -5.41
N LEU A 90 -9.85 6.95 -5.80
CA LEU A 90 -10.26 5.58 -6.11
C LEU A 90 -10.67 4.76 -4.88
N CYS A 91 -10.37 5.27 -3.68
CA CYS A 91 -10.75 4.64 -2.40
C CYS A 91 -11.96 5.30 -1.74
N LEU A 92 -12.73 6.14 -2.42
CA LEU A 92 -13.97 6.67 -1.84
C LEU A 92 -14.98 5.54 -1.57
N PRO A 93 -15.76 5.61 -0.47
CA PRO A 93 -15.96 6.75 0.44
C PRO A 93 -15.01 6.79 1.65
N TYR A 94 -13.94 5.98 1.67
CA TYR A 94 -13.05 5.93 2.83
C TYR A 94 -12.30 7.26 3.02
N PRO A 95 -12.20 7.78 4.25
CA PRO A 95 -11.55 9.05 4.51
C PRO A 95 -10.03 8.94 4.23
N PRO A 96 -9.42 10.00 3.66
CA PRO A 96 -8.00 9.98 3.35
C PRO A 96 -7.16 9.87 4.63
N SER A 97 -6.33 8.83 4.71
CA SER A 97 -5.42 8.59 5.83
C SER A 97 -4.06 8.08 5.37
N SER A 98 -3.06 8.11 6.25
CA SER A 98 -1.74 7.53 6.00
C SER A 98 -1.06 7.13 7.32
N PRO A 99 -0.45 5.94 7.42
CA PRO A 99 -0.43 4.89 6.40
C PRO A 99 -1.82 4.29 6.15
N ALA A 100 -2.06 3.83 4.93
CA ALA A 100 -3.26 3.09 4.52
C ALA A 100 -2.88 2.09 3.43
N MET A 101 -3.70 1.06 3.21
CA MET A 101 -3.43 0.02 2.22
C MET A 101 -4.70 -0.32 1.43
N ALA A 102 -4.58 -0.47 0.12
CA ALA A 102 -5.68 -0.76 -0.78
C ALA A 102 -5.36 -1.98 -1.64
N LEU A 103 -6.32 -2.89 -1.79
CA LEU A 103 -6.24 -3.97 -2.75
C LEU A 103 -7.29 -3.75 -3.84
N PHE A 104 -6.82 -3.72 -5.07
CA PHE A 104 -7.64 -3.64 -6.27
C PHE A 104 -7.64 -4.99 -6.98
N LYS A 105 -8.74 -5.34 -7.63
CA LYS A 105 -8.87 -6.47 -8.54
C LYS A 105 -9.57 -6.00 -9.80
N ASP A 106 -8.95 -6.21 -10.95
CA ASP A 106 -9.48 -5.77 -12.25
C ASP A 106 -9.81 -4.26 -12.33
N GLY A 107 -9.04 -3.45 -11.58
CA GLY A 107 -9.22 -2.00 -11.48
C GLY A 107 -10.22 -1.55 -10.40
N GLU A 108 -10.97 -2.47 -9.79
CA GLU A 108 -11.98 -2.19 -8.76
C GLU A 108 -11.41 -2.39 -7.35
N LEU A 109 -11.77 -1.50 -6.41
CA LEU A 109 -11.35 -1.63 -5.02
C LEU A 109 -12.09 -2.81 -4.36
N VAL A 110 -11.34 -3.81 -3.88
CA VAL A 110 -11.91 -4.99 -3.21
C VAL A 110 -11.62 -5.06 -1.71
N HIS A 111 -10.57 -4.39 -1.24
CA HIS A 111 -10.27 -4.28 0.19
C HIS A 111 -9.54 -2.99 0.51
N PHE A 112 -9.81 -2.42 1.69
CA PHE A 112 -9.15 -1.21 2.16
C PHE A 112 -8.85 -1.28 3.66
N ILE A 113 -7.65 -0.88 4.04
CA ILE A 113 -7.17 -0.82 5.42
C ILE A 113 -6.84 0.63 5.76
N GLU A 114 -7.74 1.25 6.54
CA GLU A 114 -7.56 2.60 7.07
C GLU A 114 -6.47 2.67 8.16
N ARG A 115 -5.92 3.88 8.36
CA ARG A 115 -4.94 4.14 9.43
C ARG A 115 -5.39 3.66 10.80
N HIS A 116 -6.66 3.82 11.17
CA HIS A 116 -7.14 3.44 12.50
C HIS A 116 -7.11 1.93 12.74
N HIS A 117 -7.06 1.12 11.68
CA HIS A 117 -6.81 -0.32 11.77
C HIS A 117 -5.32 -0.68 11.86
N ILE A 118 -4.43 0.27 11.60
CA ILE A 118 -2.97 0.10 11.65
C ILE A 118 -2.39 0.66 12.94
N GLU A 119 -2.85 1.85 13.34
CA GLU A 119 -2.40 2.57 14.52
C GLU A 119 -2.73 1.80 15.80
N GLY A 120 -1.74 1.69 16.70
CA GLY A 120 -1.88 0.93 17.94
C GLY A 120 -1.78 -0.59 17.79
N ARG A 121 -1.63 -1.13 16.57
CA ARG A 121 -1.40 -2.55 16.32
C ARG A 121 0.07 -2.84 16.06
N ASN A 122 0.48 -4.08 16.30
CA ASN A 122 1.82 -4.54 15.95
C ASN A 122 1.87 -5.07 14.51
N ALA A 123 3.08 -5.19 13.98
CA ALA A 123 3.32 -5.67 12.62
C ALA A 123 2.74 -7.07 12.33
N GLN A 124 2.81 -7.98 13.29
CA GLN A 124 2.32 -9.35 13.12
C GLN A 124 0.81 -9.38 12.88
N ILE A 125 0.03 -8.64 13.68
CA ILE A 125 -1.43 -8.56 13.51
C ILE A 125 -1.79 -7.97 12.15
N ILE A 126 -1.06 -6.93 11.70
CA ILE A 126 -1.27 -6.35 10.37
C ILE A 126 -0.93 -7.35 9.28
N GLY A 127 0.17 -8.07 9.44
CA GLY A 127 0.62 -9.08 8.49
C GLY A 127 -0.31 -10.28 8.39
N GLU A 128 -0.82 -10.80 9.51
CA GLU A 128 -1.81 -11.90 9.54
C GLU A 128 -3.10 -11.50 8.83
N HIS A 129 -3.62 -10.29 9.08
CA HIS A 129 -4.77 -9.78 8.35
C HIS A 129 -4.49 -9.66 6.83
N LEU A 130 -3.31 -9.19 6.44
CA LEU A 130 -2.94 -9.12 5.02
C LEU A 130 -2.82 -10.50 4.38
N VAL A 131 -2.33 -11.52 5.09
CA VAL A 131 -2.31 -12.91 4.60
C VAL A 131 -3.72 -13.39 4.30
N GLU A 132 -4.66 -13.18 5.21
CA GLU A 132 -6.07 -13.56 4.99
C GLU A 132 -6.68 -12.86 3.77
N VAL A 133 -6.43 -11.56 3.63
CA VAL A 133 -6.89 -10.75 2.48
C VAL A 133 -6.29 -11.28 1.17
N PHE A 134 -4.99 -11.51 1.15
CA PHE A 134 -4.27 -12.02 -0.02
C PHE A 134 -4.78 -13.40 -0.43
N GLU A 135 -4.95 -14.31 0.53
CA GLU A 135 -5.52 -15.62 0.27
C GLU A 135 -6.96 -15.60 -0.24
N HIS A 136 -7.74 -14.60 0.14
CA HIS A 136 -9.12 -14.46 -0.30
C HIS A 136 -9.22 -13.91 -1.73
N PHE A 137 -8.42 -12.90 -2.07
CA PHE A 137 -8.58 -12.15 -3.33
C PHE A 137 -7.60 -12.52 -4.45
N CYS A 138 -6.43 -13.07 -4.09
CA CYS A 138 -5.30 -13.30 -5.01
C CYS A 138 -5.10 -14.79 -5.38
N LYS A 139 -5.98 -15.68 -4.92
CA LYS A 139 -6.08 -17.06 -5.44
C LYS A 139 -6.90 -17.11 -6.73
#